data_AF-U5LQP6-F1
#
_entry.id   AF-U5LQP6-F1
#
_cell.length_a   1.000
_cell.length_b   1.000
_cell.length_c   1.000
_cell.angle_alpha   90.00
_cell.angle_beta   90.00
_cell.angle_gamma   90.00
#
_symmetry.space_group_name_H-M   'P 1'
#
loop_
_entity.id
_entity.type
_entity.pdbx_description
1 polymer ?
#
loop_
_entity_poly.entity_id
_entity_poly.type
_entity_poly.pdbx_seq_one_letter_code
_entity_poly.pdbx_strand_id
1 'polypeptide(L)'
;VRAKTNIETEKSGRERIVVSELPYLVNKAELVKKIADLAREKTIDGITGVRDESDQTGMRITIDIRRDASASVVLNNLFKETQLQANFGMNMVAIVNGAPHFLTLKQMLEYYLHHQEDVITRRTKFELKKAEARAHILAGLRIALDHIDEIIRIIRGSQNSDIAKAQLIQNFGLDDRQ
;
A
#
# COMPACT_ATOMS: atom_id res chain seq x y z
N VAL A 1 5.44 -20.51 9.05
CA VAL A 1 4.54 -20.32 7.89
C VAL A 1 4.70 -21.51 6.95
N ARG A 2 3.63 -22.02 6.35
CA ARG A 2 3.65 -23.21 5.49
C ARG A 2 3.03 -22.91 4.13
N ALA A 3 3.54 -23.60 3.11
CA ALA A 3 2.93 -23.68 1.79
C ALA A 3 1.56 -24.36 1.86
N LYS A 4 0.66 -23.99 0.97
CA LYS A 4 -0.62 -24.70 0.79
C LYS A 4 -0.41 -25.83 -0.19
N THR A 5 -0.66 -27.04 0.29
CA THR A 5 -0.39 -28.28 -0.44
C THR A 5 -1.61 -29.19 -0.45
N ASN A 6 -1.82 -29.86 -1.57
CA ASN A 6 -2.83 -30.90 -1.71
C ASN A 6 -2.18 -32.19 -2.23
N ILE A 7 -2.73 -33.36 -1.88
CA ILE A 7 -2.30 -34.64 -2.45
C ILE A 7 -3.38 -35.08 -3.44
N GLU A 8 -3.01 -35.21 -4.69
CA GLU A 8 -3.88 -35.70 -5.76
C GLU A 8 -3.48 -37.13 -6.10
N THR A 9 -4.45 -38.03 -6.19
CA THR A 9 -4.23 -39.39 -6.68
C THR A 9 -4.63 -39.45 -8.15
N GLU A 10 -3.70 -39.76 -9.03
CA GLU A 10 -3.99 -39.98 -10.43
C GLU A 10 -4.81 -41.26 -10.64
N LYS A 11 -5.52 -41.35 -11.77
CA LYS A 11 -6.21 -42.58 -12.20
C LYS A 11 -5.29 -43.80 -12.29
N SER A 12 -3.98 -43.58 -12.45
CA SER A 12 -2.94 -44.60 -12.48
C SER A 12 -2.59 -45.16 -11.09
N GLY A 13 -3.20 -44.65 -10.01
CA GLY A 13 -2.90 -44.97 -8.62
C GLY A 13 -1.63 -44.29 -8.08
N ARG A 14 -0.98 -43.40 -8.85
CA ARG A 14 0.15 -42.61 -8.39
C ARG A 14 -0.32 -41.39 -7.61
N GLU A 15 0.33 -41.12 -6.48
CA GLU A 15 0.13 -39.91 -5.71
C GLU A 15 1.01 -38.77 -6.24
N ARG A 16 0.48 -37.55 -6.18
CA ARG A 16 1.16 -36.32 -6.55
C ARG A 16 0.92 -35.28 -5.47
N ILE A 17 1.98 -34.58 -5.06
CA ILE A 17 1.86 -33.41 -4.21
C ILE A 17 1.73 -32.19 -5.12
N VAL A 18 0.69 -31.39 -4.89
CA VAL A 18 0.43 -30.15 -5.60
C VAL A 18 0.56 -28.99 -4.63
N VAL A 19 1.45 -28.05 -4.93
CA VAL A 19 1.66 -26.83 -4.14
C VAL A 19 1.02 -25.65 -4.86
N SER A 20 0.10 -24.97 -4.17
CA SER A 20 -0.68 -23.85 -4.73
C SER A 20 -0.33 -22.48 -4.14
N GLU A 21 0.29 -22.44 -2.96
CA GLU A 21 0.76 -21.21 -2.30
C GLU A 21 2.11 -21.46 -1.61
N LEU A 22 3.02 -20.49 -1.63
CA LEU A 22 4.33 -20.57 -0.96
C LEU A 22 4.43 -19.57 0.20
N PRO A 23 5.30 -19.81 1.20
CA PRO A 23 5.59 -18.82 2.22
C PRO A 23 6.15 -17.51 1.61
N TYR A 24 5.92 -16.40 2.30
CA TYR A 24 6.38 -15.08 1.88
C TYR A 24 7.91 -15.05 1.70
N LEU A 25 8.39 -14.33 0.67
CA LEU A 25 9.80 -14.20 0.26
C LEU A 25 10.48 -15.49 -0.22
N VAL A 26 9.76 -16.59 -0.38
CA VAL A 26 10.33 -17.82 -0.97
C VAL A 26 10.37 -17.69 -2.49
N ASN A 27 11.56 -17.87 -3.07
CA ASN A 27 11.71 -17.91 -4.52
C ASN A 27 11.25 -19.26 -5.07
N LYS A 28 10.25 -19.23 -5.95
CA LYS A 28 9.66 -20.42 -6.57
C LYS A 28 10.69 -21.27 -7.34
N ALA A 29 11.50 -20.64 -8.18
CA ALA A 29 12.46 -21.34 -9.04
C ALA A 29 13.57 -22.00 -8.22
N GLU A 30 14.07 -21.31 -7.19
CA GLU A 30 15.06 -21.86 -6.27
C GLU A 30 14.50 -23.02 -5.45
N LEU A 31 13.25 -22.92 -5.01
CA LEU A 31 12.57 -24.01 -4.30
C LEU A 31 12.44 -25.26 -5.19
N VAL A 32 11.96 -25.10 -6.43
CA VAL A 32 11.82 -26.21 -7.39
C VAL A 32 13.18 -26.86 -7.67
N LYS A 33 14.23 -26.05 -7.86
CA LYS A 33 15.60 -26.54 -8.04
C LYS A 33 16.07 -27.34 -6.82
N LYS A 34 15.86 -26.80 -5.61
CA LYS A 34 16.25 -27.48 -4.36
C LYS A 34 15.52 -28.82 -4.19
N ILE A 35 14.24 -28.89 -4.55
CA ILE A 35 13.48 -30.15 -4.53
C ILE A 35 14.06 -31.16 -5.54
N ALA A 36 14.39 -30.71 -6.76
CA ALA A 36 15.01 -31.56 -7.77
C ALA A 36 16.37 -32.11 -7.32
N ASP A 37 17.18 -31.27 -6.65
CA ASP A 37 18.48 -31.67 -6.11
C ASP A 37 18.33 -32.67 -4.95
N LEU A 38 17.39 -32.45 -4.02
CA LEU A 38 17.08 -33.40 -2.94
C LEU A 38 16.62 -34.77 -3.45
N ALA A 39 15.88 -34.79 -4.57
CA ALA A 39 15.48 -36.03 -5.23
C ALA A 39 16.69 -36.73 -5.91
N ARG A 40 17.56 -35.96 -6.59
CA ARG A 40 18.75 -36.49 -7.28
C ARG A 40 19.76 -37.07 -6.30
N GLU A 41 19.98 -36.38 -5.17
CA GLU A 41 20.90 -36.79 -4.10
C GLU A 41 20.34 -37.94 -3.25
N LYS A 42 19.08 -38.34 -3.46
CA LYS A 42 18.33 -39.31 -2.66
C LYS A 42 18.22 -38.95 -1.18
N THR A 43 18.37 -37.66 -0.85
CA THR A 43 18.11 -37.13 0.49
C THR A 43 16.64 -37.30 0.86
N ILE A 44 15.74 -37.13 -0.12
CA ILE A 44 14.32 -37.49 -0.02
C ILE A 44 14.02 -38.55 -1.08
N ASP A 45 13.84 -39.80 -0.64
CA ASP A 45 13.43 -40.87 -1.55
C ASP A 45 11.93 -40.81 -1.87
N GLY A 46 11.56 -41.33 -3.03
CA GLY A 46 10.17 -41.39 -3.49
C GLY A 46 9.75 -40.24 -4.40
N ILE A 47 10.56 -39.19 -4.59
CA ILE A 47 10.29 -38.15 -5.60
C ILE A 47 10.76 -38.65 -6.97
N THR A 48 9.85 -38.69 -7.93
CA THR A 48 10.13 -39.14 -9.31
C THR A 48 10.28 -37.97 -10.29
N GLY A 49 9.66 -36.84 -10.00
CA GLY A 49 9.80 -35.62 -10.79
C GLY A 49 9.20 -34.42 -10.08
N VAL A 50 9.68 -33.24 -10.44
CA VAL A 50 9.10 -31.95 -10.04
C VAL A 50 8.88 -31.10 -11.29
N ARG A 51 7.71 -30.48 -11.42
CA ARG A 51 7.39 -29.58 -12.53
C ARG A 51 6.71 -28.32 -12.01
N ASP A 52 7.06 -27.21 -12.62
CA ASP A 52 6.37 -25.94 -12.44
C ASP A 52 5.33 -25.81 -13.55
N GLU A 53 4.07 -25.97 -13.19
CA GLU A 53 2.90 -25.87 -14.06
C GLU A 53 2.15 -24.55 -13.80
N SER A 54 2.84 -23.55 -13.24
CA SER A 54 2.26 -22.22 -13.01
C SER A 54 2.03 -21.48 -14.32
N ASP A 55 0.93 -20.77 -14.40
CA ASP A 55 0.56 -19.92 -15.53
C ASP A 55 0.20 -18.49 -15.06
N GLN A 56 -0.42 -17.69 -15.93
CA GLN A 56 -0.86 -16.33 -15.59
C GLN A 56 -2.03 -16.31 -14.58
N THR A 57 -2.75 -17.43 -14.42
CA THR A 57 -3.95 -17.54 -13.60
C THR A 57 -3.66 -18.08 -12.19
N GLY A 58 -2.54 -18.80 -12.02
CA GLY A 58 -2.18 -19.31 -10.70
C GLY A 58 -0.82 -19.99 -10.66
N MET A 59 -0.34 -20.14 -9.42
CA MET A 59 0.87 -20.91 -9.14
C MET A 59 0.50 -22.37 -8.90
N ARG A 60 1.20 -23.29 -9.58
CA ARG A 60 1.04 -24.72 -9.39
C ARG A 60 2.36 -25.44 -9.58
N ILE A 61 2.92 -25.98 -8.49
CA ILE A 61 4.08 -26.88 -8.56
C ILE A 61 3.59 -28.29 -8.31
N THR A 62 3.95 -29.22 -9.19
CA THR A 62 3.62 -30.64 -9.07
C THR A 62 4.87 -31.45 -8.73
N ILE A 63 4.74 -32.36 -7.77
CA ILE A 63 5.79 -33.28 -7.33
C ILE A 63 5.23 -34.69 -7.43
N ASP A 64 5.76 -35.46 -8.39
CA ASP A 64 5.31 -36.83 -8.66
C ASP A 64 5.97 -37.80 -7.69
N ILE A 65 5.17 -38.66 -7.05
CA ILE A 65 5.65 -39.62 -6.06
C ILE A 65 5.68 -41.04 -6.65
N ARG A 66 6.69 -41.82 -6.26
CA ARG A 66 6.84 -43.24 -6.60
C ARG A 66 5.75 -44.06 -5.91
N ARG A 67 5.28 -45.14 -6.55
CA ARG A 67 4.09 -45.91 -6.07
C ARG A 67 4.28 -46.60 -4.71
N ASP A 68 5.52 -46.92 -4.36
CA ASP A 68 5.94 -47.54 -3.10
C ASP A 68 6.23 -46.52 -1.99
N ALA A 69 6.20 -45.22 -2.32
CA ALA A 69 6.42 -44.15 -1.37
C ALA A 69 5.10 -43.46 -1.00
N SER A 70 4.97 -43.06 0.27
CA SER A 70 3.80 -42.30 0.71
C SER A 70 4.01 -40.80 0.48
N ALA A 71 3.08 -40.15 -0.24
CA ALA A 71 3.15 -38.71 -0.48
C ALA A 71 3.13 -37.90 0.82
N SER A 72 2.44 -38.38 1.86
CA SER A 72 2.39 -37.71 3.17
C SER A 72 3.76 -37.68 3.87
N VAL A 73 4.53 -38.78 3.79
CA VAL A 73 5.89 -38.86 4.36
C VAL A 73 6.84 -37.97 3.58
N VAL A 74 6.78 -38.00 2.25
CA VAL A 74 7.60 -37.14 1.39
C VAL A 74 7.29 -35.66 1.65
N LEU A 75 6.01 -35.29 1.80
CA LEU A 75 5.60 -33.92 2.11
C LEU A 75 6.17 -33.44 3.45
N ASN A 76 6.16 -34.28 4.49
CA ASN A 76 6.75 -33.93 5.78
C ASN A 76 8.26 -33.70 5.70
N ASN A 77 8.97 -34.55 4.94
CA ASN A 77 10.40 -34.35 4.69
C ASN A 77 10.65 -33.07 3.89
N LEU A 78 9.82 -32.78 2.90
CA LEU A 78 9.88 -31.54 2.14
C LEU A 78 9.68 -30.30 3.02
N PHE A 79 8.78 -30.33 4.00
CA PHE A 79 8.65 -29.24 4.97
C PHE A 79 9.90 -29.05 5.85
N LYS A 80 10.64 -30.12 6.11
CA LYS A 80 11.84 -30.06 6.95
C LYS A 80 13.08 -29.58 6.19
N GLU A 81 13.25 -30.06 4.95
CA GLU A 81 14.47 -29.90 4.16
C GLU A 81 14.38 -28.77 3.12
N THR A 82 13.22 -28.10 3.00
CA THR A 82 12.99 -27.02 2.04
C THR A 82 12.21 -25.85 2.63
N GLN A 83 12.17 -24.75 1.88
CA GLN A 83 11.38 -23.57 2.24
C GLN A 83 9.87 -23.72 2.00
N LEU A 84 9.36 -24.93 1.72
CA LEU A 84 7.91 -25.20 1.77
C LEU A 84 7.33 -24.92 3.16
N GLN A 85 8.14 -25.04 4.21
CA GLN A 85 7.86 -24.49 5.52
C GLN A 85 9.01 -23.57 5.91
N ALA A 86 8.68 -22.32 6.22
CA ALA A 86 9.66 -21.32 6.61
C ALA A 86 9.23 -20.62 7.91
N ASN A 87 10.21 -20.29 8.74
CA ASN A 87 9.98 -19.46 9.91
C ASN A 87 9.99 -18.00 9.49
N PHE A 88 8.92 -17.27 9.80
CA PHE A 88 8.86 -15.83 9.59
C PHE A 88 9.14 -15.13 10.93
N GLY A 89 10.37 -14.65 11.10
CA GLY A 89 10.75 -13.86 12.26
C GLY A 89 10.28 -12.41 12.10
N MET A 90 9.43 -11.94 13.01
CA MET A 90 8.98 -10.55 12.99
C MET A 90 10.03 -9.65 13.65
N ASN A 91 10.62 -8.74 12.88
CA ASN A 91 11.49 -7.69 13.40
C ASN A 91 10.83 -6.31 13.20
N MET A 92 10.07 -5.88 14.18
CA MET A 92 9.25 -4.66 14.12
C MET A 92 10.06 -3.41 14.49
N VAL A 93 11.03 -3.02 13.66
CA VAL A 93 11.83 -1.80 13.84
C VAL A 93 11.39 -0.72 12.87
N ALA A 94 11.19 0.50 13.36
CA ALA A 94 10.85 1.66 12.54
C ALA A 94 11.53 2.95 13.04
N ILE A 95 11.58 3.98 12.21
CA ILE A 95 12.08 5.30 12.59
C ILE A 95 10.92 6.10 13.19
N VAL A 96 11.11 6.54 14.44
CA VAL A 96 10.20 7.46 15.13
C VAL A 96 11.01 8.70 15.48
N ASN A 97 10.56 9.86 14.99
CA ASN A 97 11.20 11.16 15.23
C ASN A 97 12.72 11.18 14.94
N GLY A 98 13.14 10.51 13.85
CA GLY A 98 14.53 10.47 13.39
C GLY A 98 15.42 9.40 14.03
N ALA A 99 14.91 8.59 14.97
CA ALA A 99 15.67 7.52 15.60
C ALA A 99 15.00 6.14 15.44
N PRO A 100 15.78 5.04 15.30
CA PRO A 100 15.25 3.69 15.18
C PRO A 100 14.71 3.18 16.52
N HIS A 101 13.53 2.59 16.50
CA HIS A 101 12.87 2.02 17.67
C HIS A 101 12.31 0.63 17.34
N PHE A 102 12.39 -0.28 18.30
CA PHE A 102 11.58 -1.50 18.29
C PHE A 102 10.18 -1.16 18.78
N LEU A 103 9.17 -1.49 17.97
CA LEU A 103 7.78 -1.16 18.22
C LEU A 103 6.93 -2.41 18.33
N THR A 104 5.93 -2.35 19.20
CA THR A 104 4.81 -3.31 19.21
C THR A 104 3.78 -2.92 18.16
N LEU A 105 2.89 -3.86 17.80
CA LEU A 105 1.79 -3.59 16.86
C LEU A 105 0.91 -2.42 17.34
N LYS A 106 0.61 -2.35 18.65
CA LYS A 106 -0.17 -1.25 19.23
C LYS A 106 0.52 0.10 18.98
N GLN A 107 1.81 0.21 19.29
CA GLN A 107 2.56 1.45 19.08
C GLN A 107 2.61 1.86 17.61
N MET A 108 2.77 0.91 16.68
CA MET A 108 2.71 1.23 15.24
C MET A 108 1.36 1.83 14.83
N LEU A 109 0.25 1.28 15.32
CA LEU A 109 -1.08 1.81 15.05
C LEU A 109 -1.29 3.19 15.69
N GLU A 110 -0.83 3.40 16.92
CA GLU A 110 -0.91 4.70 17.60
C GLU A 110 -0.12 5.79 16.84
N TYR A 111 1.12 5.50 16.41
CA TYR A 111 1.89 6.44 15.60
C TYR A 111 1.23 6.74 14.25
N TYR A 112 0.62 5.74 13.63
CA TYR A 112 -0.14 5.95 12.40
C TYR A 112 -1.34 6.87 12.63
N LEU A 113 -2.11 6.66 13.71
CA LEU A 113 -3.26 7.50 14.04
C LEU A 113 -2.85 8.95 14.30
N HIS A 114 -1.80 9.18 15.09
CA HIS A 114 -1.27 10.53 15.32
C HIS A 114 -0.84 11.21 14.02
N HIS A 115 -0.25 10.46 13.09
CA HIS A 115 0.09 10.99 11.78
C HIS A 115 -1.17 11.37 10.98
N GLN A 116 -2.22 10.55 11.00
CA GLN A 116 -3.49 10.86 10.33
C GLN A 116 -4.17 12.11 10.92
N GLU A 117 -4.16 12.27 12.25
CA GLU A 117 -4.69 13.46 12.92
C GLU A 117 -3.97 14.73 12.46
N ASP A 118 -2.64 14.70 12.37
CA ASP A 118 -1.84 15.83 11.88
C ASP A 118 -2.14 16.13 10.40
N VAL A 119 -2.23 15.09 9.55
CA VAL A 119 -2.59 15.24 8.12
C VAL A 119 -3.97 15.89 7.97
N ILE A 120 -4.97 15.41 8.70
CA ILE A 120 -6.33 15.96 8.66
C ILE A 120 -6.33 17.41 9.16
N THR A 121 -5.66 17.68 10.28
CA THR A 121 -5.56 19.04 10.84
C THR A 121 -4.93 20.02 9.85
N ARG A 122 -3.83 19.63 9.19
CA ARG A 122 -3.17 20.44 8.16
C ARG A 122 -4.09 20.68 6.97
N ARG A 123 -4.78 19.65 6.48
CA ARG A 123 -5.74 19.77 5.37
C ARG A 123 -6.88 20.73 5.73
N THR A 124 -7.50 20.56 6.90
CA THR A 124 -8.61 21.40 7.34
C THR A 124 -8.18 22.86 7.54
N LYS A 125 -7.00 23.11 8.11
CA LYS A 125 -6.44 24.47 8.22
C LYS A 125 -6.19 25.10 6.84
N PHE A 126 -5.69 24.33 5.88
CA PHE A 126 -5.50 24.80 4.52
C PHE A 126 -6.82 25.16 3.83
N GLU A 127 -7.83 24.29 3.96
CA GLU A 127 -9.17 24.52 3.42
C GLU A 127 -9.86 25.72 4.05
N LEU A 128 -9.75 25.86 5.38
CA LEU A 128 -10.28 27.02 6.11
C LEU A 128 -9.66 28.32 5.60
N LYS A 129 -8.33 28.40 5.51
CA LYS A 129 -7.64 29.60 5.01
C LYS A 129 -8.08 29.97 3.59
N LYS A 130 -8.30 28.96 2.73
CA LYS A 130 -8.80 29.18 1.36
C LYS A 130 -10.25 29.67 1.36
N ALA A 131 -11.09 29.11 2.23
CA ALA A 131 -12.49 29.50 2.37
C ALA A 131 -12.61 30.93 2.92
N GLU A 132 -11.83 31.29 3.95
CA GLU A 132 -11.77 32.64 4.51
C GLU A 132 -11.29 33.67 3.48
N ALA A 133 -10.22 33.36 2.73
CA ALA A 133 -9.76 34.24 1.66
C ALA A 133 -10.84 34.45 0.59
N ARG A 134 -11.61 33.41 0.26
CA ARG A 134 -12.72 33.53 -0.68
C ARG A 134 -13.89 34.33 -0.09
N ALA A 135 -14.25 34.10 1.17
CA ALA A 135 -15.30 34.83 1.86
C ALA A 135 -14.97 36.33 1.96
N HIS A 136 -13.71 36.66 2.20
CA HIS A 136 -13.20 38.02 2.23
C HIS A 136 -13.44 38.77 0.91
N ILE A 137 -13.07 38.17 -0.22
CA ILE A 137 -13.34 38.74 -1.56
C ILE A 137 -14.84 38.87 -1.81
N LEU A 138 -15.63 37.85 -1.46
CA LEU A 138 -17.08 37.89 -1.64
C LEU A 138 -17.75 38.99 -0.82
N ALA A 139 -17.23 39.30 0.37
CA ALA A 139 -17.73 40.41 1.18
C ALA A 139 -17.51 41.78 0.49
N GLY A 140 -16.32 41.98 -0.10
CA GLY A 140 -16.03 43.19 -0.89
C GLY A 140 -16.93 43.31 -2.13
N LEU A 141 -17.10 42.21 -2.87
CA LEU A 141 -18.01 42.17 -4.03
C LEU A 141 -19.47 42.43 -3.65
N ARG A 142 -19.91 42.00 -2.46
CA ARG A 142 -21.26 42.29 -1.96
C ARG A 142 -21.45 43.79 -1.70
N ILE A 143 -20.50 44.43 -1.01
CA ILE A 143 -20.51 45.90 -0.83
C ILE A 143 -20.52 46.59 -2.19
N ALA A 144 -19.75 46.08 -3.14
CA ALA A 144 -19.68 46.65 -4.46
C ALA A 144 -21.01 46.56 -5.23
N LEU A 145 -21.76 45.48 -5.03
CA LEU A 145 -23.08 45.29 -5.63
C LEU A 145 -24.12 46.22 -4.99
N ASP A 146 -24.06 46.45 -3.68
CA ASP A 146 -24.95 47.36 -2.96
C ASP A 146 -24.74 48.83 -3.37
N HIS A 147 -23.54 49.20 -3.85
CA HIS A 147 -23.14 50.56 -4.25
C HIS A 147 -22.71 50.70 -5.73
N ILE A 148 -23.28 49.87 -6.61
CA ILE A 148 -22.77 49.66 -7.97
C ILE A 148 -22.64 50.95 -8.81
N ASP A 149 -23.61 51.85 -8.74
CA ASP A 149 -23.62 53.09 -9.52
C ASP A 149 -22.49 54.05 -9.08
N GLU A 150 -22.24 54.14 -7.77
CA GLU A 150 -21.21 54.99 -7.21
C GLU A 150 -19.81 54.46 -7.52
N ILE A 151 -19.63 53.14 -7.47
CA ILE A 151 -18.37 52.50 -7.87
C ILE A 151 -18.09 52.70 -9.34
N ILE A 152 -19.08 52.54 -10.23
CA ILE A 152 -18.93 52.80 -11.66
C ILE A 152 -18.51 54.27 -11.90
N ARG A 153 -19.10 55.22 -11.16
CA ARG A 153 -18.74 56.63 -11.24
C ARG A 153 -17.30 56.89 -10.80
N ILE A 154 -16.86 56.30 -9.68
CA ILE A 154 -15.48 56.42 -9.17
C ILE A 154 -14.48 55.84 -10.18
N ILE A 155 -14.75 54.64 -10.71
CA ILE A 155 -13.87 53.98 -11.68
C ILE A 155 -13.79 54.80 -12.98
N ARG A 156 -14.91 55.27 -13.52
CA ARG A 156 -14.93 56.08 -14.76
C ARG A 156 -14.35 57.48 -14.59
N GLY A 157 -14.45 58.06 -13.39
CA GLY A 157 -13.92 59.38 -13.07
C GLY A 157 -12.44 59.40 -12.67
N SER A 158 -11.85 58.23 -12.38
CA SER A 158 -10.45 58.11 -11.97
C SER A 158 -9.50 58.11 -13.17
N GLN A 159 -8.34 58.76 -13.02
CA GLN A 159 -7.33 58.85 -14.08
C GLN A 159 -6.56 57.54 -14.30
N ASN A 160 -6.44 56.69 -13.27
CA ASN A 160 -5.78 55.39 -13.34
C ASN A 160 -6.34 54.42 -12.28
N SER A 161 -5.93 53.14 -12.38
CA SER A 161 -6.41 52.06 -11.50
C SER A 161 -6.00 52.24 -10.04
N ASP A 162 -4.83 52.83 -9.77
CA ASP A 162 -4.32 52.99 -8.40
C ASP A 162 -5.10 54.05 -7.64
N ILE A 163 -5.46 55.16 -8.30
CA ILE A 163 -6.33 56.21 -7.75
C ILE A 163 -7.73 55.66 -7.47
N ALA A 164 -8.29 54.89 -8.41
CA ALA A 164 -9.60 54.25 -8.23
C ALA A 164 -9.57 53.30 -7.02
N LYS A 165 -8.54 52.46 -6.92
CA LYS A 165 -8.37 51.52 -5.80
C LYS A 165 -8.30 52.24 -4.45
N ALA A 166 -7.48 53.29 -4.34
CA ALA A 166 -7.37 54.07 -3.10
C ALA A 166 -8.71 54.71 -2.68
N GLN A 167 -9.47 55.22 -3.65
CA GLN A 167 -10.81 55.80 -3.40
C GLN A 167 -11.82 54.73 -2.98
N LEU A 168 -11.78 53.53 -3.58
CA LEU A 168 -12.67 52.42 -3.20
C LEU A 168 -12.37 51.92 -1.78
N ILE A 169 -11.10 51.78 -1.42
CA ILE A 169 -10.65 51.43 -0.07
C ILE A 169 -11.13 52.48 0.95
N GLN A 170 -10.92 53.77 0.66
CA GLN A 170 -11.26 54.84 1.59
C GLN A 170 -12.77 55.01 1.78
N ASN A 171 -13.54 54.96 0.68
CA ASN A 171 -14.98 55.28 0.72
C ASN A 171 -15.84 54.09 1.16
N PHE A 172 -15.40 52.86 0.90
CA PHE A 172 -16.17 51.64 1.20
C PHE A 172 -15.53 50.73 2.27
N GLY A 173 -14.41 51.16 2.87
CA GLY A 173 -13.72 50.41 3.90
C GLY A 173 -13.18 49.06 3.43
N LEU A 174 -12.95 48.91 2.11
CA LEU A 174 -12.37 47.72 1.51
C LEU A 174 -10.88 47.64 1.84
N ASP A 175 -10.30 46.44 1.83
CA ASP A 175 -8.85 46.29 1.93
C ASP A 175 -8.18 46.11 0.57
N ASP A 176 -6.85 46.03 0.55
CA ASP A 176 -6.06 45.95 -0.68
C ASP A 176 -6.33 44.70 -1.53
N ARG A 177 -6.88 43.64 -0.93
CA ARG A 177 -7.16 42.36 -1.59
C ARG A 177 -8.56 42.30 -2.20
N GLN A 178 -9.51 43.04 -1.64
CA GLN A 178 -10.89 43.15 -2.11
C GLN A 178 -11.01 44.03 -3.35
#